data_AF-A0A552UGH4-F1
#
_entry.id   AF-A0A552UGH4-F1
#
_cell.length_a   1.000
_cell.length_b   1.000
_cell.length_c   1.000
_cell.angle_alpha   90.00
_cell.angle_beta   90.00
_cell.angle_gamma   90.00
#
_symmetry.space_group_name_H-M   'P 1'
#
loop_
_entity.id
_entity.type
_entity.pdbx_description
1 polymer ?
#
loop_
_entity_poly.entity_id
_entity_poly.type
_entity_poly.pdbx_seq_one_letter_code
_entity_poly.pdbx_strand_id
1 'polypeptide(L)'
;MSAARIWRARGGAVAVEFAIIAQVFAVIFAGTAEIGIIYLKRLQLNNTLAAATNYAMVNTAAVSSAGGAALATTLAAVLTDDGVAAPATVTIVVNNGPRRSILNGAATTAGTAADADRCYCPTATTTVTWGSPVTCGSACASGLRGGKFVELRVSRPHTALFSGFGGVRDGKIALMSLVQTE
;
A
#
# COMPACT_ATOMS: atom_id res chain seq x y z
N MET A 1 -52.76 -30.42 -16.67
CA MET A 1 -51.77 -30.04 -17.71
C MET A 1 -50.85 -31.23 -17.92
N SER A 2 -50.85 -31.86 -19.10
CA SER A 2 -50.20 -33.17 -19.31
C SER A 2 -48.67 -33.06 -19.45
N ALA A 3 -47.94 -34.00 -18.82
CA ALA A 3 -46.49 -34.10 -18.82
C ALA A 3 -45.85 -34.11 -20.23
N ALA A 4 -46.62 -34.51 -21.25
CA ALA A 4 -46.20 -34.51 -22.65
C ALA A 4 -45.91 -33.11 -23.22
N ARG A 5 -46.47 -32.02 -22.64
CA ARG A 5 -46.16 -30.64 -23.06
C ARG A 5 -44.81 -30.15 -22.56
N ILE A 6 -44.32 -30.65 -21.42
CA ILE A 6 -43.01 -30.28 -20.87
C ILE A 6 -41.89 -30.93 -21.71
N TRP A 7 -42.10 -32.16 -22.19
CA TRP A 7 -41.12 -32.90 -23.01
C TRP A 7 -40.99 -32.40 -24.45
N ARG A 8 -41.94 -31.58 -24.94
CA ARG A 8 -41.89 -30.93 -26.26
C ARG A 8 -41.49 -29.45 -26.19
N ALA A 9 -41.27 -28.89 -25.00
CA ALA A 9 -40.89 -27.51 -24.83
C ALA A 9 -39.39 -27.33 -25.10
N ARG A 10 -39.03 -27.03 -26.36
CA ARG A 10 -37.66 -26.66 -26.77
C ARG A 10 -37.06 -25.52 -25.93
N GLY A 11 -37.92 -24.64 -25.38
CA GLY A 11 -37.49 -23.57 -24.48
C GLY A 11 -36.87 -24.06 -23.16
N GLY A 12 -37.21 -25.26 -22.68
CA GLY A 12 -36.64 -25.84 -21.46
C GLY A 12 -35.24 -26.40 -21.65
N ALA A 13 -34.95 -27.02 -22.81
CA ALA A 13 -33.63 -27.53 -23.15
C ALA A 13 -32.59 -26.40 -23.28
N VAL A 14 -32.97 -25.30 -23.95
CA VAL A 14 -32.13 -24.10 -24.07
C VAL A 14 -31.85 -23.47 -22.70
N ALA A 15 -32.84 -23.45 -21.79
CA ALA A 15 -32.64 -22.94 -20.44
C ALA A 15 -31.62 -23.79 -19.64
N VAL A 16 -31.61 -25.12 -19.83
CA VAL A 16 -30.64 -26.02 -19.19
C VAL A 16 -29.24 -25.83 -19.76
N GLU A 17 -29.11 -25.74 -21.09
CA GLU A 17 -27.82 -25.47 -21.75
C GLU A 17 -27.26 -24.11 -21.32
N PHE A 18 -28.11 -23.08 -21.26
CA PHE A 18 -27.74 -21.76 -20.77
C PHE A 18 -27.32 -21.80 -19.30
N ALA A 19 -28.03 -22.53 -18.43
CA ALA A 19 -27.68 -22.61 -17.01
C ALA A 19 -26.29 -23.22 -16.77
N ILE A 20 -25.92 -24.25 -17.55
CA ILE A 20 -24.59 -24.88 -17.46
C ILE A 20 -23.50 -23.89 -17.92
N ILE A 21 -23.72 -23.21 -19.05
CA ILE A 21 -22.75 -22.27 -19.61
C ILE A 21 -22.63 -20.99 -18.75
N ALA A 22 -23.75 -20.48 -18.24
CA ALA A 22 -23.81 -19.29 -17.41
C ALA A 22 -22.98 -19.43 -16.13
N GLN A 23 -22.94 -20.61 -15.53
CA GLN A 23 -22.12 -20.86 -14.34
C GLN A 23 -20.62 -20.70 -14.64
N VAL A 24 -20.15 -21.22 -15.77
CA VAL A 24 -18.75 -21.07 -16.19
C VAL A 24 -18.42 -19.60 -16.43
N PHE A 25 -19.28 -18.87 -17.14
CA PHE A 25 -19.10 -17.44 -17.36
C PHE A 25 -19.16 -16.62 -16.07
N ALA A 26 -19.99 -17.00 -15.09
CA ALA A 26 -20.07 -16.32 -13.81
C ALA A 26 -18.76 -16.44 -13.02
N VAL A 27 -18.11 -17.62 -13.02
CA VAL A 27 -16.80 -17.80 -12.37
C VAL A 27 -15.72 -16.98 -13.07
N ILE A 28 -15.70 -16.98 -14.40
CA ILE A 28 -14.73 -16.18 -15.17
C ILE A 28 -14.93 -14.69 -14.86
N PHE A 29 -16.18 -14.21 -14.85
CA PHE A 29 -16.51 -12.82 -14.53
C PHE A 29 -16.12 -12.45 -13.10
N ALA A 30 -16.41 -13.31 -12.12
CA ALA A 30 -15.99 -13.08 -10.74
C ALA A 30 -14.46 -12.97 -10.63
N GLY A 31 -13.73 -13.83 -11.34
CA GLY A 31 -12.26 -13.79 -11.37
C GLY A 31 -11.71 -12.51 -12.01
N THR A 32 -12.26 -12.06 -13.14
CA THR A 32 -11.80 -10.81 -13.79
C THR A 32 -12.16 -9.57 -12.98
N ALA A 33 -13.36 -9.52 -12.40
CA ALA A 33 -13.79 -8.42 -11.53
C ALA A 33 -12.87 -8.30 -10.31
N GLU A 34 -12.50 -9.42 -9.69
CA GLU A 34 -11.60 -9.47 -8.54
C GLU A 34 -10.22 -8.87 -8.86
N ILE A 35 -9.63 -9.28 -9.98
CA ILE A 35 -8.34 -8.75 -10.45
C ILE A 35 -8.46 -7.23 -10.68
N GLY A 36 -9.57 -6.77 -11.26
CA GLY A 36 -9.84 -5.36 -11.46
C GLY A 36 -9.89 -4.57 -10.15
N ILE A 37 -10.55 -5.10 -9.11
CA ILE A 37 -10.63 -4.47 -7.79
C ILE A 37 -9.25 -4.41 -7.12
N ILE A 38 -8.45 -5.48 -7.20
CA ILE A 38 -7.08 -5.49 -6.67
C ILE A 38 -6.24 -4.41 -7.34
N TYR A 39 -6.31 -4.30 -8.66
CA TYR A 39 -5.56 -3.31 -9.43
C TYR A 39 -6.00 -1.88 -9.10
N LEU A 40 -7.31 -1.62 -9.02
CA LEU A 40 -7.86 -0.33 -8.64
C LEU A 40 -7.36 0.11 -7.24
N LYS A 41 -7.43 -0.79 -6.24
CA LYS A 41 -6.93 -0.51 -4.89
C LYS A 41 -5.43 -0.21 -4.89
N ARG A 42 -4.64 -0.95 -5.68
CA ARG A 42 -3.20 -0.72 -5.79
C ARG A 42 -2.88 0.62 -6.46
N LEU A 43 -3.63 1.01 -7.49
CA LEU A 43 -3.49 2.33 -8.12
C LEU A 43 -3.81 3.48 -7.15
N GLN A 44 -4.88 3.37 -6.38
CA GLN A 44 -5.23 4.36 -5.35
C GLN A 44 -4.13 4.51 -4.30
N LEU A 45 -3.58 3.39 -3.82
CA LEU A 45 -2.46 3.39 -2.88
C LEU A 45 -1.18 3.96 -3.50
N ASN A 46 -0.89 3.67 -4.77
CA ASN A 46 0.25 4.25 -5.47
C ASN A 46 0.11 5.77 -5.62
N ASN A 47 -1.09 6.28 -5.95
CA ASN A 47 -1.33 7.71 -6.13
C ASN A 47 -1.15 8.49 -4.81
N THR A 48 -1.70 7.96 -3.71
CA THR A 48 -1.54 8.56 -2.37
C THR A 48 -0.10 8.48 -1.88
N LEU A 49 0.57 7.35 -2.10
CA LEU A 49 1.99 7.20 -1.80
C LEU A 49 2.86 8.18 -2.61
N ALA A 50 2.56 8.37 -3.90
CA ALA A 50 3.24 9.33 -4.75
C ALA A 50 3.00 10.79 -4.30
N ALA A 51 1.79 11.13 -3.86
CA ALA A 51 1.51 12.44 -3.27
C ALA A 51 2.33 12.67 -1.99
N ALA A 52 2.39 11.66 -1.11
CA ALA A 52 3.19 11.71 0.11
C ALA A 52 4.70 11.78 -0.17
N THR A 53 5.20 11.03 -1.16
CA THR A 53 6.61 11.12 -1.57
C THR A 53 6.96 12.51 -2.07
N ASN A 54 6.12 13.08 -2.93
CA ASN A 54 6.32 14.42 -3.47
C ASN A 54 6.30 15.47 -2.35
N TYR A 55 5.38 15.34 -1.38
CA TYR A 55 5.36 16.23 -0.23
C TYR A 55 6.65 16.14 0.59
N ALA A 56 7.18 14.94 0.82
CA ALA A 56 8.45 14.75 1.53
C ALA A 56 9.65 15.35 0.75
N MET A 57 9.67 15.23 -0.58
CA MET A 57 10.70 15.81 -1.44
C MET A 57 10.67 17.34 -1.49
N VAL A 58 9.50 17.96 -1.32
CA VAL A 58 9.38 19.43 -1.29
C VAL A 58 9.71 19.99 0.10
N ASN A 59 9.42 19.24 1.17
CA ASN A 59 9.58 19.68 2.55
C ASN A 59 10.85 19.10 3.22
N THR A 60 11.97 19.07 2.50
CA THR A 60 13.22 18.45 2.97
C THR A 60 13.75 19.08 4.26
N ALA A 61 13.59 20.39 4.43
CA ALA A 61 13.97 21.12 5.65
C ALA A 61 13.24 20.60 6.92
N ALA A 62 12.06 19.99 6.76
CA ALA A 62 11.32 19.38 7.86
C ALA A 62 11.86 17.99 8.25
N VAL A 63 12.81 17.43 7.49
CA VAL A 63 13.58 16.22 7.85
C VAL A 63 14.70 16.62 8.82
N SER A 64 14.28 16.93 10.03
CA SER A 64 15.12 17.42 11.13
C SER A 64 14.51 17.05 12.48
N SER A 65 15.27 17.21 13.56
CA SER A 65 14.76 17.01 14.92
C SER A 65 13.62 17.95 15.30
N ALA A 66 13.60 19.17 14.76
CA ALA A 66 12.55 20.15 15.01
C ALA A 66 11.27 19.89 14.19
N GLY A 67 11.41 19.49 12.92
CA GLY A 67 10.29 19.35 11.99
C GLY A 67 9.75 17.92 11.82
N GLY A 68 10.54 16.89 12.14
CA GLY A 68 10.28 15.53 11.69
C GLY A 68 8.97 14.93 12.21
N ALA A 69 8.60 15.23 13.46
CA ALA A 69 7.34 14.75 14.03
C ALA A 69 6.11 15.41 13.37
N ALA A 70 6.20 16.69 13.03
CA ALA A 70 5.16 17.41 12.30
C ALA A 70 5.05 16.90 10.86
N LEU A 71 6.18 16.72 10.18
CA LEU A 71 6.25 16.12 8.84
C LEU A 71 5.60 14.73 8.82
N ALA A 72 5.95 13.85 9.76
CA ALA A 72 5.34 12.53 9.88
C ALA A 72 3.83 12.59 10.12
N THR A 73 3.36 13.61 10.85
CA THR A 73 1.93 13.83 11.07
C THR A 73 1.19 14.25 9.82
N THR A 74 1.73 15.20 9.06
CA THR A 74 1.15 15.64 7.79
C THR A 74 1.14 14.53 6.75
N LEU A 75 2.26 13.79 6.62
CA LEU A 75 2.35 12.64 5.71
C LEU A 75 1.35 11.54 6.09
N ALA A 76 1.11 11.31 7.38
CA ALA A 76 0.10 10.36 7.84
C ALA A 76 -1.30 10.80 7.41
N ALA A 77 -1.62 12.09 7.56
CA ALA A 77 -2.90 12.63 7.10
C ALA A 77 -3.10 12.42 5.59
N VAL A 78 -2.09 12.74 4.77
CA VAL A 78 -2.13 12.53 3.30
C VAL A 78 -2.33 11.06 2.95
N LEU A 79 -1.68 10.14 3.66
CA LEU A 79 -1.81 8.70 3.41
C LEU A 79 -3.14 8.11 3.90
N THR A 80 -3.86 8.80 4.79
CA THR A 80 -5.18 8.36 5.27
C THR A 80 -6.36 9.05 4.58
N ASP A 81 -6.13 10.18 3.91
CA ASP A 81 -7.16 10.96 3.23
C ASP A 81 -7.35 10.49 1.78
N ASP A 82 -7.83 9.26 1.62
CA ASP A 82 -7.98 8.60 0.31
C ASP A 82 -9.43 8.47 -0.18
N GLY A 83 -10.40 8.98 0.58
CA GLY A 83 -11.81 9.09 0.19
C GLY A 83 -12.57 7.79 -0.09
N VAL A 84 -11.94 6.61 0.09
CA VAL A 84 -12.50 5.32 -0.37
C VAL A 84 -12.51 4.27 0.75
N ALA A 85 -11.46 4.18 1.58
CA ALA A 85 -11.44 3.41 2.83
C ALA A 85 -10.09 3.60 3.55
N ALA A 86 -10.13 3.95 4.83
CA ALA A 86 -8.90 4.17 5.61
C ALA A 86 -7.94 2.96 5.55
N PRO A 87 -6.63 3.18 5.36
CA PRO A 87 -5.64 2.11 5.40
C PRO A 87 -5.63 1.41 6.76
N ALA A 88 -5.41 0.09 6.78
CA ALA A 88 -5.28 -0.66 8.05
C ALA A 88 -3.97 -0.33 8.76
N THR A 89 -2.91 -0.03 8.00
CA THR A 89 -1.64 0.36 8.59
C THR A 89 -0.95 1.43 7.77
N VAL A 90 -0.54 2.51 8.43
CA VAL A 90 0.38 3.52 7.91
C VAL A 90 1.58 3.55 8.83
N THR A 91 2.79 3.66 8.30
CA THR A 91 4.00 3.89 9.09
C THR A 91 4.90 4.84 8.32
N ILE A 92 5.26 5.93 8.96
CA ILE A 92 6.18 6.94 8.47
C ILE A 92 7.34 7.02 9.43
N VAL A 93 8.56 6.93 8.91
CA VAL A 93 9.78 7.14 9.69
C VAL A 93 10.58 8.24 9.01
N VAL A 94 10.81 9.32 9.74
CA VAL A 94 11.61 10.44 9.27
C VAL A 94 13.05 10.21 9.73
N ASN A 95 13.87 9.76 8.79
CA ASN A 95 15.31 9.64 8.89
C ASN A 95 15.81 8.90 10.14
N ASN A 96 15.32 7.67 10.35
CA ASN A 96 15.55 6.85 11.55
C ASN A 96 15.12 7.47 12.91
N GLY A 97 14.52 8.66 12.88
CA GLY A 97 14.16 9.42 14.07
C GLY A 97 12.65 9.38 14.35
N PRO A 98 11.94 10.52 14.31
CA PRO A 98 10.50 10.56 14.57
C PRO A 98 9.74 9.58 13.67
N ARG A 99 8.94 8.74 14.30
CA ARG A 99 8.04 7.81 13.63
C ARG A 99 6.60 8.08 14.01
N ARG A 100 5.71 7.97 13.02
CA ARG A 100 4.27 7.95 13.22
C ARG A 100 3.70 6.71 12.57
N SER A 101 2.95 5.95 13.35
CA SER A 101 2.24 4.77 12.87
C SER A 101 0.76 4.93 13.15
N ILE A 102 -0.06 4.44 12.22
CA ILE A 102 -1.51 4.29 12.40
C ILE A 102 -1.79 2.82 12.21
N LEU A 103 -2.43 2.18 13.18
CA LEU A 103 -2.86 0.79 13.10
C LEU A 103 -4.35 0.73 13.45
N ASN A 104 -5.18 0.27 12.52
CA ASN A 104 -6.63 0.18 12.70
C ASN A 104 -7.26 1.49 13.23
N GLY A 105 -6.83 2.63 12.69
CA GLY A 105 -7.29 3.96 13.10
C GLY A 105 -6.64 4.55 14.36
N ALA A 106 -5.88 3.76 15.13
CA ALA A 106 -5.15 4.25 16.30
C ALA A 106 -3.77 4.79 15.89
N ALA A 107 -3.52 6.06 16.16
CA ALA A 107 -2.24 6.70 15.89
C ALA A 107 -1.28 6.59 17.08
N THR A 108 -0.03 6.25 16.81
CA THR A 108 1.07 6.23 17.78
C THR A 108 2.27 7.00 17.23
N THR A 109 2.96 7.73 18.10
CA THR A 109 4.22 8.41 17.78
C THR A 109 5.34 7.85 18.65
N ALA A 110 6.55 7.79 18.10
CA ALA A 110 7.74 7.39 18.85
C ALA A 110 9.02 7.79 18.08
N GLY A 111 10.18 7.25 18.49
CA GLY A 111 11.47 7.53 17.86
C GLY A 111 12.18 8.73 18.50
N THR A 112 13.46 8.89 18.16
CA THR A 112 14.32 9.93 18.74
C THR A 112 14.45 11.09 17.76
N ALA A 113 14.07 12.30 18.17
CA ALA A 113 14.13 13.47 17.29
C ALA A 113 15.54 13.74 16.75
N ALA A 114 16.57 13.64 17.60
CA ALA A 114 17.97 13.90 17.23
C ALA A 114 18.51 12.96 16.14
N ASP A 115 17.93 11.77 15.98
CA ASP A 115 18.36 10.86 14.92
C ASP A 115 18.00 11.38 13.53
N ALA A 116 16.98 12.23 13.40
CA ALA A 116 16.58 12.82 12.13
C ALA A 116 17.59 13.84 11.57
N ASP A 117 18.52 14.34 12.38
CA ASP A 117 19.58 15.27 11.92
C ASP A 117 20.82 14.54 11.39
N ARG A 118 20.88 13.20 11.53
CA ARG A 118 22.03 12.39 11.12
C ARG A 118 21.87 11.88 9.68
N CYS A 119 22.96 11.53 9.01
CA CYS A 119 22.89 10.90 7.69
C CYS A 119 23.01 9.38 7.80
N TYR A 120 22.32 8.66 6.93
CA TYR A 120 22.27 7.20 6.93
C TYR A 120 22.52 6.63 5.53
N CYS A 121 22.85 5.34 5.49
CA CYS A 121 22.92 4.54 4.27
C CYS A 121 21.90 3.40 4.37
N PRO A 122 20.58 3.71 4.32
CA PRO A 122 19.57 2.68 4.49
C PRO A 122 19.58 1.69 3.33
N THR A 123 19.21 0.45 3.64
CA THR A 123 18.87 -0.57 2.64
C THR A 123 17.40 -0.92 2.76
N ALA A 124 16.70 -1.04 1.63
CA ALA A 124 15.28 -1.32 1.57
C ALA A 124 15.02 -2.50 0.63
N THR A 125 14.57 -3.62 1.19
CA THR A 125 14.09 -4.79 0.42
C THR A 125 12.59 -4.95 0.62
N THR A 126 12.18 -5.33 1.83
CA THR A 126 10.79 -5.36 2.32
C THR A 126 10.63 -4.55 3.61
N THR A 127 11.75 -4.28 4.28
CA THR A 127 11.90 -3.40 5.43
C THR A 127 13.10 -2.49 5.26
N VAL A 128 13.01 -1.28 5.81
CA VAL A 128 14.13 -0.34 5.81
C VAL A 128 15.05 -0.69 6.97
N THR A 129 16.32 -0.93 6.66
CA THR A 129 17.39 -1.11 7.65
C THR A 129 18.30 0.10 7.58
N TRP A 130 18.28 0.94 8.61
CA TRP A 130 18.96 2.24 8.63
C TRP A 130 20.48 2.15 8.82
N GLY A 131 20.96 1.10 9.49
CA GLY A 131 22.37 0.95 9.83
C GLY A 131 22.83 1.98 10.87
N SER A 132 24.15 2.15 10.98
CA SER A 132 24.74 3.21 11.82
C SER A 132 24.76 4.55 11.09
N PRO A 133 24.72 5.68 11.82
CA PRO A 133 24.94 7.00 11.24
C PRO A 133 26.27 7.09 10.48
N VAL A 134 26.28 7.81 9.36
CA VAL A 134 27.45 8.05 8.52
C VAL A 134 27.67 9.55 8.31
N THR A 135 28.83 9.93 7.81
CA THR A 135 29.08 11.28 7.32
C THR A 135 28.20 11.56 6.10
N CYS A 136 27.50 12.69 6.11
CA CYS A 136 26.66 13.11 4.99
C CYS A 136 27.48 13.23 3.68
N GLY A 137 26.91 12.76 2.57
CA GLY A 137 27.55 12.73 1.26
C GLY A 137 28.55 11.59 1.04
N SER A 138 28.88 10.81 2.07
CA SER A 138 29.75 9.62 1.94
C SER A 138 29.14 8.56 1.03
N ALA A 139 29.96 7.75 0.37
CA ALA A 139 29.46 6.69 -0.50
C ALA A 139 28.90 5.53 0.35
N CYS A 140 27.67 5.13 0.06
CA CYS A 140 27.06 3.94 0.62
C CYS A 140 27.47 2.70 -0.19
N ALA A 141 27.52 1.53 0.45
CA ALA A 141 27.78 0.25 -0.22
C ALA A 141 26.72 -0.10 -1.30
N SER A 142 25.53 0.50 -1.18
CA SER A 142 24.46 0.40 -2.17
C SER A 142 24.69 1.23 -3.44
N GLY A 143 25.74 2.05 -3.49
CA GLY A 143 26.01 3.00 -4.58
C GLY A 143 25.30 4.35 -4.43
N LEU A 144 24.47 4.52 -3.39
CA LEU A 144 23.87 5.81 -3.02
C LEU A 144 24.85 6.67 -2.22
N ARG A 145 24.47 7.92 -1.92
CA ARG A 145 25.18 8.77 -0.96
C ARG A 145 24.46 8.78 0.38
N GLY A 146 25.24 8.81 1.45
CA GLY A 146 24.75 8.95 2.82
C GLY A 146 24.00 10.26 2.95
N GLY A 147 22.75 10.17 3.39
CA GLY A 147 21.81 11.28 3.26
C GLY A 147 20.68 11.17 4.26
N LYS A 148 19.65 11.98 4.06
CA LYS A 148 18.43 11.92 4.85
C LYS A 148 17.31 11.29 4.06
N PHE A 149 16.51 10.46 4.73
CA PHE A 149 15.46 9.70 4.06
C PHE A 149 14.13 9.75 4.82
N VAL A 150 13.05 9.53 4.08
CA VAL A 150 11.72 9.32 4.65
C VAL A 150 11.21 7.95 4.21
N GLU A 151 10.96 7.06 5.16
CA GLU A 151 10.25 5.80 4.91
C GLU A 151 8.76 6.06 4.97
N LEU A 152 8.05 5.59 3.96
CA LEU A 152 6.59 5.61 3.86
C LEU A 152 6.12 4.18 3.61
N ARG A 153 5.30 3.65 4.50
CA ARG A 153 4.70 2.33 4.38
C ARG A 153 3.21 2.44 4.58
N VAL A 154 2.46 1.87 3.66
CA VAL A 154 0.99 1.83 3.72
C VAL A 154 0.51 0.43 3.39
N SER A 155 -0.51 -0.05 4.09
CA SER A 155 -1.18 -1.30 3.75
C SER A 155 -2.68 -1.21 3.96
N ARG A 156 -3.40 -1.88 3.07
CA ARG A 156 -4.86 -1.96 3.08
C ARG A 156 -5.29 -3.42 3.14
N PRO A 157 -6.28 -3.77 3.97
CA PRO A 157 -6.79 -5.13 4.01
C PRO A 157 -7.58 -5.41 2.72
N HIS A 158 -7.45 -6.63 2.24
CA HIS A 158 -8.14 -7.11 1.07
C HIS A 158 -8.45 -8.59 1.25
N THR A 159 -9.74 -8.90 1.38
CA THR A 159 -10.24 -10.28 1.38
C THR A 159 -10.45 -10.70 -0.07
N ALA A 160 -9.60 -11.61 -0.55
CA ALA A 160 -9.73 -12.09 -1.92
C ALA A 160 -10.89 -13.09 -2.04
N LEU A 161 -11.68 -13.01 -3.11
CA LEU A 161 -12.71 -14.02 -3.43
C LEU A 161 -12.09 -15.39 -3.69
N PHE A 162 -10.89 -15.40 -4.27
CA PHE A 162 -10.12 -16.61 -4.55
C PHE A 162 -8.75 -16.49 -3.87
N SER A 163 -8.49 -17.33 -2.87
CA SER A 163 -7.20 -17.38 -2.19
C SER A 163 -6.10 -17.85 -3.15
N GLY A 164 -5.05 -17.05 -3.35
CA GLY A 164 -3.86 -17.45 -4.11
C GLY A 164 -3.56 -16.64 -5.38
N PHE A 165 -4.41 -15.69 -5.78
CA PHE A 165 -4.08 -14.79 -6.90
C PHE A 165 -3.05 -13.73 -6.48
N GLY A 166 -1.96 -13.64 -7.25
CA GLY A 166 -0.66 -13.04 -6.91
C GLY A 166 -0.57 -11.53 -6.63
N GLY A 167 -1.68 -10.86 -6.30
CA GLY A 167 -1.72 -9.44 -5.91
C GLY A 167 -1.92 -9.20 -4.42
N VAL A 168 -2.35 -10.21 -3.66
CA VAL A 168 -2.69 -10.10 -2.23
C VAL A 168 -1.81 -11.06 -1.45
N ARG A 169 -0.97 -10.54 -0.55
CA ARG A 169 -0.17 -11.34 0.38
C ARG A 169 -0.70 -11.11 1.79
N ASP A 170 -0.93 -12.18 2.54
CA ASP A 170 -1.46 -12.13 3.91
C ASP A 170 -2.76 -11.31 4.04
N GLY A 171 -3.64 -11.37 3.03
CA GLY A 171 -4.91 -10.65 3.03
C GLY A 171 -4.77 -9.12 2.97
N LYS A 172 -3.63 -8.60 2.49
CA LYS A 172 -3.39 -7.16 2.35
C LYS A 172 -2.67 -6.80 1.06
N ILE A 173 -2.88 -5.55 0.63
CA ILE A 173 -2.10 -4.88 -0.40
C ILE A 173 -1.23 -3.88 0.33
N ALA A 174 0.09 -4.05 0.25
CA ALA A 174 1.06 -3.20 0.93
C ALA A 174 2.02 -2.56 -0.08
N LEU A 175 2.35 -1.30 0.17
CA LEU A 175 3.35 -0.55 -0.58
C LEU A 175 4.32 0.11 0.39
N MET A 176 5.55 0.28 -0.07
CA MET A 176 6.61 0.96 0.65
C MET A 176 7.36 1.86 -0.32
N SER A 177 7.72 3.06 0.13
CA SER A 177 8.64 3.95 -0.55
C SER A 177 9.67 4.46 0.44
N LEU A 178 10.90 4.58 -0.04
CA LEU A 178 11.99 5.22 0.68
C LEU A 178 12.48 6.37 -0.19
N VAL A 179 12.31 7.59 0.30
CA VAL A 179 12.62 8.81 -0.44
C VAL A 179 13.88 9.43 0.15
N GLN A 180 14.88 9.69 -0.68
CA GLN A 180 16.03 10.51 -0.28
C GLN A 180 15.67 11.99 -0.42
N THR A 181 15.85 12.75 0.66
CA THR A 181 15.54 14.19 0.70
C THR A 181 16.80 15.06 0.62
N GLU A 182 17.93 14.56 1.11
CA GLU A 182 19.24 15.23 1.10
C GLU A 182 20.38 14.23 0.88
#